data_AF-A0AA35NI49-F1
#
_entry.id   AF-A0AA35NI49-F1
#
_cell.length_a   1.000
_cell.length_b   1.000
_cell.length_c   1.000
_cell.angle_alpha   90.00
_cell.angle_beta   90.00
_cell.angle_gamma   90.00
#
_symmetry.space_group_name_H-M   'P 1'
#
loop_
_entity.id
_entity.type
_entity.pdbx_description
1 polymer ?
#
loop_
_entity_poly.entity_id
_entity_poly.type
_entity_poly.pdbx_seq_one_letter_code
_entity_poly.pdbx_strand_id
1 'polypeptide(L)'
;MVAVLSYLPTELVERIFEFTVAETNSQDWLHNLVTLIDFAVSSKGGGAIIEKFLTNYVRKNLVVLDLTCETTRNSILQLKYRFLRRLLLYIDMDTQYIRPADLDAKVSETQNSEIEKLIVVFDESSDLTCIDTFFPLASSTLKIIEFVFCVHDSNSSFYPPLERLHAANIVSEVDINTLYLDFLDSNIYSGQNFFGILDPNVFQLINKDYRNFFSKTNQEGNRRPPICKKVCFPFVEKLNLDYMALDSFFNSILRKLTTRIRKFERNNGFDVNKNLNLNSTTTVPTLIIKSILQHFFNNFRINFPNLITLNFIKTSTYPNSSKVTQCCNFIDLSSYVLNKCLSENISINFLFQLHSLKNWKVPKIKEFTGHKFKYDETTLSGSPERYIKSLRGNIKILQEMAINETNDGACYFRVKLIPEGVEKTQIINWIPYTSSFNDDTARQGHHLKRPMICLKNNSLKSLTIKTIRIEKCSPIRIQGFYLPNLKELFINNSICETTQEQKQAINDMSCIEFTSWNELPQCEKLTFAQMENDSNYVLNIGNLRDHLPNLSFRESFPTFFDERQKFVVV
;
A
#
# COMPACT_ATOMS: atom_id res chain seq x y z
N MET A 1 11.54 18.17 19.93
CA MET A 1 12.08 19.03 18.86
C MET A 1 11.62 20.48 19.01
N VAL A 2 10.30 20.76 19.05
CA VAL A 2 9.73 22.12 19.31
C VAL A 2 10.30 22.78 20.56
N ALA A 3 10.31 22.05 21.68
CA ALA A 3 10.86 22.54 22.93
C ALA A 3 12.40 22.60 22.97
N VAL A 4 13.13 22.17 21.93
CA VAL A 4 14.61 22.18 21.92
C VAL A 4 15.13 23.29 21.01
N LEU A 5 14.49 23.50 19.85
CA LEU A 5 14.85 24.57 18.91
C LEU A 5 14.53 25.97 19.47
N SER A 6 13.53 26.10 20.33
CA SER A 6 13.18 27.36 21.00
C SER A 6 14.26 27.89 21.97
N TYR A 7 15.23 27.05 22.35
CA TYR A 7 16.35 27.44 23.23
C TYR A 7 17.65 27.70 22.46
N LEU A 8 17.65 27.54 21.13
CA LEU A 8 18.84 27.80 20.32
C LEU A 8 18.95 29.28 19.95
N PRO A 9 20.17 29.83 19.83
CA PRO A 9 20.38 31.16 19.25
C PRO A 9 19.80 31.25 17.85
N THR A 10 19.26 32.42 17.50
CA THR A 10 18.62 32.69 16.21
C THR A 10 19.49 32.31 15.02
N GLU A 11 20.79 32.63 15.03
CA GLU A 11 21.69 32.30 13.91
C GLU A 11 21.84 30.79 13.72
N LEU A 12 21.77 30.02 14.80
CA LEU A 12 21.88 28.56 14.76
C LEU A 12 20.59 27.92 14.26
N VAL A 13 19.44 28.51 14.60
CA VAL A 13 18.14 28.16 14.03
C VAL A 13 18.14 28.44 12.53
N GLU A 14 18.50 29.65 12.09
CA GLU A 14 18.59 30.00 10.67
C GLU A 14 19.50 29.03 9.90
N ARG A 15 20.68 28.72 10.44
CA ARG A 15 21.61 27.77 9.81
C ARG A 15 21.07 26.33 9.73
N ILE A 16 20.29 25.87 10.72
CA ILE A 16 19.60 24.58 10.66
C ILE A 16 18.55 24.59 9.54
N PHE A 17 17.79 25.68 9.42
CA PHE A 17 16.77 25.82 8.37
C PHE A 17 17.42 25.93 6.98
N GLU A 18 18.50 26.70 6.83
CA GLU A 18 19.32 26.74 5.61
C GLU A 18 19.87 25.37 5.27
N PHE A 19 20.42 24.63 6.23
CA PHE A 19 20.88 23.26 5.98
C PHE A 19 19.73 22.36 5.51
N THR A 20 18.58 22.44 6.19
CA THR A 20 17.41 21.58 5.92
C THR A 20 16.75 21.89 4.56
N VAL A 21 16.80 23.14 4.10
CA VAL A 21 16.07 23.61 2.90
C VAL A 21 17.00 23.95 1.73
N ALA A 22 18.22 24.42 1.95
CA ALA A 22 19.17 24.83 0.91
C ALA A 22 20.24 23.75 0.63
N GLU A 23 20.86 23.17 1.67
CA GLU A 23 22.00 22.26 1.47
C GLU A 23 21.62 20.79 1.24
N THR A 24 20.45 20.37 1.70
CA THR A 24 19.96 19.04 1.33
C THR A 24 19.42 19.08 -0.11
N ASN A 25 20.14 18.45 -1.04
CA ASN A 25 19.61 17.94 -2.31
C ASN A 25 18.57 16.82 -2.06
N SER A 26 17.69 17.02 -1.07
CA SER A 26 16.76 16.04 -0.55
C SER A 26 15.58 15.92 -1.51
N GLN A 27 15.22 14.68 -1.83
CA GLN A 27 13.96 14.33 -2.51
C GLN A 27 12.70 14.66 -1.66
N ASP A 28 12.88 15.26 -0.48
CA ASP A 28 11.83 15.73 0.43
C ASP A 28 11.90 17.26 0.65
N TRP A 29 12.62 18.01 -0.19
CA TRP A 29 12.86 19.44 0.00
C TRP A 29 11.56 20.24 0.27
N LEU A 30 10.55 20.10 -0.60
CA LEU A 30 9.33 20.88 -0.47
C LEU A 30 8.51 20.46 0.76
N HIS A 31 8.47 19.16 1.06
CA HIS A 31 7.83 18.67 2.29
C HIS A 31 8.52 19.22 3.55
N ASN A 32 9.85 19.24 3.57
CA ASN A 32 10.63 19.77 4.68
C ASN A 32 10.37 21.27 4.85
N LEU A 33 10.39 22.05 3.76
CA LEU A 33 10.04 23.47 3.77
C LEU A 33 8.64 23.71 4.36
N VAL A 34 7.63 22.99 3.87
CA VAL A 34 6.24 23.16 4.36
C VAL A 34 6.09 22.70 5.82
N THR A 35 6.83 21.69 6.24
CA THR A 35 6.86 21.23 7.65
C THR A 35 7.51 22.26 8.56
N LEU A 36 8.57 22.92 8.10
CA LEU A 36 9.24 24.01 8.81
C LEU A 36 8.36 25.26 8.91
N ILE A 37 7.59 25.57 7.87
CA ILE A 37 6.57 26.62 7.91
C ILE A 37 5.53 26.31 9.01
N ASP A 38 4.99 25.10 9.04
CA ASP A 38 4.00 24.68 10.06
C ASP A 38 4.59 24.71 11.48
N PHE A 39 5.86 24.33 11.61
CA PHE A 39 6.61 24.45 12.84
C PHE A 39 6.74 25.91 13.31
N ALA A 40 7.07 26.83 12.41
CA ALA A 40 7.21 28.25 12.74
C ALA A 40 5.91 28.84 13.27
N VAL A 41 4.78 28.57 12.58
CA VAL A 41 3.44 29.04 12.95
C VAL A 41 2.99 28.51 14.32
N SER A 42 3.36 27.28 14.67
CA SER A 42 2.98 26.66 15.95
C SER A 42 3.83 27.10 17.14
N SER A 43 4.99 27.72 16.91
CA SER A 43 5.92 28.16 17.96
C SER A 43 5.57 29.56 18.51
N LYS A 44 4.79 29.62 19.59
CA LYS A 44 4.46 30.87 20.30
C LYS A 44 5.72 31.47 20.95
N GLY A 45 6.27 32.55 20.38
CA GLY A 45 7.28 33.40 21.01
C GLY A 45 8.58 33.61 20.22
N GLY A 46 8.95 32.69 19.32
CA GLY A 46 10.11 32.81 18.41
C GLY A 46 9.76 32.93 16.92
N GLY A 47 8.46 32.92 16.61
CA GLY A 47 7.94 32.79 15.24
C GLY A 47 8.34 33.93 14.29
N ALA A 48 8.43 35.18 14.74
CA ALA A 48 8.61 36.33 13.84
C ALA A 48 9.94 36.32 13.06
N ILE A 49 11.03 35.85 13.68
CA ILE A 49 12.34 35.78 13.01
C ILE A 49 12.37 34.62 12.01
N ILE A 50 11.89 33.45 12.43
CA ILE A 50 11.81 32.26 11.58
C ILE A 50 10.88 32.51 10.39
N GLU A 51 9.75 33.17 10.63
CA GLU A 51 8.77 33.57 9.61
C GLU A 51 9.39 34.55 8.61
N LYS A 52 10.15 35.56 9.08
CA LYS A 52 10.89 36.48 8.21
C LYS A 52 11.94 35.77 7.37
N PHE A 53 12.73 34.88 7.97
CA PHE A 53 13.72 34.06 7.25
C PHE A 53 13.04 33.20 6.17
N LEU A 54 11.98 32.46 6.52
CA LEU A 54 11.24 31.61 5.59
C LEU A 54 10.61 32.42 4.47
N THR A 55 10.04 33.59 4.78
CA THR A 55 9.47 34.50 3.79
C THR A 55 10.53 34.97 2.81
N ASN A 56 11.69 35.41 3.30
CA ASN A 56 12.82 35.84 2.46
C ASN A 56 13.36 34.69 1.61
N TYR A 57 13.48 33.49 2.19
CA TYR A 57 13.92 32.30 1.47
C TYR A 57 12.95 31.94 0.33
N VAL A 58 11.65 31.87 0.61
CA VAL A 58 10.62 31.57 -0.39
C VAL A 58 10.60 32.64 -1.48
N ARG A 59 10.65 33.93 -1.09
CA ARG A 59 10.67 35.07 -2.02
C ARG A 59 11.87 35.07 -2.97
N LYS A 60 13.03 34.64 -2.47
CA LYS A 60 14.26 34.63 -3.26
C LYS A 60 14.34 33.40 -4.18
N ASN A 61 13.84 32.25 -3.75
CA ASN A 61 14.22 30.97 -4.38
C ASN A 61 13.10 30.25 -5.10
N LEU A 62 11.83 30.64 -4.95
CA LEU A 62 10.69 29.81 -5.33
C LEU A 62 9.75 30.51 -6.29
N VAL A 63 9.32 29.82 -7.34
CA VAL A 63 8.22 30.23 -8.22
C VAL A 63 7.21 29.09 -8.33
N VAL A 64 5.93 29.44 -8.38
CA VAL A 64 4.81 28.51 -8.55
C VAL A 64 4.21 28.74 -9.93
N LEU A 65 4.22 27.70 -10.76
CA LEU A 65 3.47 27.66 -12.00
C LEU A 65 2.18 26.87 -11.78
N ASP A 66 1.03 27.53 -11.86
CA ASP A 66 -0.28 26.91 -11.71
C ASP A 66 -0.91 26.63 -13.07
N LEU A 67 -0.99 25.35 -13.45
CA LEU A 67 -1.57 24.87 -14.71
C LEU A 67 -3.00 24.35 -14.54
N THR A 68 -3.57 24.44 -13.34
CA THR A 68 -4.86 23.86 -13.02
C THR A 68 -6.01 24.57 -13.74
N CYS A 69 -7.16 23.91 -13.88
CA CYS A 69 -8.34 24.55 -14.44
C CYS A 69 -8.87 25.67 -13.51
N GLU A 70 -9.72 26.55 -14.04
CA GLU A 70 -10.21 27.74 -13.31
C GLU A 70 -10.87 27.39 -11.97
N THR A 71 -11.67 26.33 -11.92
CA THR A 71 -12.35 25.86 -10.70
C THR A 71 -11.36 25.48 -9.59
N THR A 72 -10.33 24.73 -9.95
CA THR A 72 -9.26 24.29 -9.05
C THR A 72 -8.47 25.48 -8.55
N ARG A 73 -8.06 26.35 -9.48
CA ARG A 73 -7.29 27.55 -9.20
C ARG A 73 -8.03 28.45 -8.21
N ASN A 74 -9.33 28.66 -8.40
CA ASN A 74 -10.16 29.41 -7.45
C ASN A 74 -10.13 28.79 -6.05
N SER A 75 -10.12 27.46 -5.94
CA SER A 75 -10.01 26.76 -4.65
C SER A 75 -8.61 26.85 -4.03
N ILE A 76 -7.56 26.86 -4.85
CA ILE A 76 -6.17 27.09 -4.43
C ILE A 76 -6.00 28.51 -3.88
N LEU A 77 -6.50 29.52 -4.60
CA LEU A 77 -6.46 30.94 -4.19
C LEU A 77 -7.30 31.21 -2.93
N GLN A 78 -8.36 30.45 -2.72
CA GLN A 78 -9.14 30.44 -1.47
C GLN A 78 -8.46 29.62 -0.36
N LEU A 79 -7.23 29.16 -0.56
CA LEU A 79 -6.40 28.43 0.42
C LEU A 79 -7.08 27.16 0.96
N LYS A 80 -7.90 26.49 0.14
CA LYS A 80 -8.64 25.29 0.56
C LYS A 80 -7.77 24.04 0.58
N TYR A 81 -6.80 23.95 -0.32
CA TYR A 81 -5.88 22.81 -0.44
C TYR A 81 -4.84 22.82 0.70
N ARG A 82 -4.72 21.71 1.44
CA ARG A 82 -4.04 21.68 2.75
C ARG A 82 -2.53 21.86 2.66
N PHE A 83 -1.89 21.37 1.61
CA PHE A 83 -0.44 21.51 1.40
C PHE A 83 -0.10 22.88 0.83
N LEU A 84 -0.74 23.28 -0.26
CA LEU A 84 -0.51 24.55 -0.95
C LEU A 84 -0.85 25.74 -0.07
N ARG A 85 -1.93 25.70 0.74
CA ARG A 85 -2.27 26.83 1.62
C ARG A 85 -1.14 27.25 2.56
N ARG A 86 -0.28 26.31 2.97
CA ARG A 86 0.85 26.60 3.86
C ARG A 86 1.97 27.30 3.11
N LEU A 87 2.21 26.92 1.87
CA LEU A 87 3.23 27.50 1.02
C LEU A 87 2.81 28.87 0.48
N LEU A 88 1.58 28.99 -0.03
CA LEU A 88 1.09 30.16 -0.74
C LEU A 88 1.03 31.42 0.11
N LEU A 89 0.92 31.30 1.43
CA LEU A 89 0.98 32.44 2.35
C LEU A 89 2.34 33.18 2.30
N TYR A 90 3.39 32.51 1.80
CA TYR A 90 4.74 33.06 1.70
C TYR A 90 5.13 33.42 0.26
N ILE A 91 4.24 33.14 -0.69
CA ILE A 91 4.44 33.42 -2.13
C ILE A 91 3.87 34.80 -2.43
N ASP A 92 4.65 35.64 -3.09
CA ASP A 92 4.14 36.86 -3.70
C ASP A 92 3.29 36.50 -4.92
N MET A 93 1.98 36.73 -4.82
CA MET A 93 1.01 36.35 -5.83
C MET A 93 1.16 37.14 -7.14
N ASP A 94 1.77 38.32 -7.10
CA ASP A 94 1.93 39.18 -8.26
C ASP A 94 3.20 38.81 -9.04
N THR A 95 4.26 38.36 -8.36
CA THR A 95 5.58 38.14 -8.96
C THR A 95 6.01 36.68 -9.04
N GLN A 96 5.59 35.83 -8.10
CA GLN A 96 6.05 34.45 -7.97
C GLN A 96 4.99 33.39 -8.31
N TYR A 97 3.72 33.78 -8.44
CA TYR A 97 2.63 32.88 -8.81
C TYR A 97 2.20 33.13 -10.26
N ILE A 98 2.55 32.21 -11.15
CA ILE A 98 2.36 32.34 -12.59
C ILE A 98 1.17 31.51 -13.02
N ARG A 99 0.21 32.15 -13.70
CA ARG A 99 -0.97 31.52 -14.29
C ARG A 99 -0.80 31.35 -15.80
N PRO A 100 -1.58 30.47 -16.46
CA PRO A 100 -1.41 30.19 -17.88
C PRO A 100 -1.60 31.43 -18.76
N ALA A 101 -2.54 32.30 -18.38
CA ALA A 101 -2.84 33.54 -19.10
C ALA A 101 -1.73 34.61 -18.97
N ASP A 102 -0.89 34.52 -17.94
CA ASP A 102 0.16 35.50 -17.67
C ASP A 102 1.52 35.07 -18.23
N LEU A 103 1.61 33.87 -18.84
CA LEU A 103 2.88 33.28 -19.29
C LEU A 103 3.68 34.25 -20.17
N ASP A 104 3.07 34.75 -21.25
CA ASP A 104 3.79 35.56 -22.24
C ASP A 104 4.32 36.88 -21.65
N ALA A 105 3.60 37.46 -20.68
CA ALA A 105 4.00 38.67 -19.99
C ALA A 105 5.05 38.41 -18.91
N LYS A 106 4.94 37.28 -18.18
CA LYS A 106 5.83 36.91 -17.08
C LYS A 106 7.17 36.36 -17.55
N VAL A 107 7.18 35.69 -18.71
CA VAL A 107 8.37 35.08 -19.32
C VAL A 107 9.52 36.09 -19.46
N SER A 108 9.22 37.33 -19.87
CA SER A 108 10.22 38.40 -20.02
C SER A 108 10.72 38.98 -18.68
N GLU A 109 9.88 38.96 -17.63
CA GLU A 109 10.27 39.41 -16.28
C GLU A 109 11.18 38.38 -15.57
N THR A 110 10.86 37.09 -15.69
CA THR A 110 11.63 36.01 -15.03
C THR A 110 13.03 35.79 -15.59
N GLN A 111 13.32 36.23 -16.83
CA GLN A 111 14.67 36.14 -17.44
C GLN A 111 15.75 36.91 -16.66
N ASN A 112 15.35 37.87 -15.82
CA ASN A 112 16.28 38.71 -15.04
C ASN A 112 16.38 38.32 -13.56
N SER A 113 15.77 37.21 -13.13
CA SER A 113 15.69 36.84 -11.71
C SER A 113 16.62 35.65 -11.37
N GLU A 114 17.37 35.74 -10.26
CA GLU A 114 18.22 34.65 -9.71
C GLU A 114 17.40 33.52 -9.04
N ILE A 115 16.14 33.33 -9.43
CA ILE A 115 15.26 32.36 -8.78
C ILE A 115 15.72 30.95 -9.18
N GLU A 116 15.97 30.09 -8.20
CA GLU A 116 16.57 28.78 -8.44
C GLU A 116 15.56 27.64 -8.63
N LYS A 117 14.34 27.74 -8.07
CA LYS A 117 13.43 26.59 -7.90
C LYS A 117 12.03 26.85 -8.42
N LEU A 118 11.53 25.95 -9.26
CA LEU A 118 10.18 25.98 -9.81
C LEU A 118 9.33 24.80 -9.30
N ILE A 119 8.11 25.12 -8.86
CA ILE A 119 7.07 24.15 -8.48
C ILE A 119 5.96 24.20 -9.53
N VAL A 120 5.60 23.04 -10.06
CA VAL A 120 4.51 22.93 -11.04
C VAL A 120 3.28 22.35 -10.35
N VAL A 121 2.19 23.10 -10.34
CA VAL A 121 0.89 22.69 -9.81
C VAL A 121 -0.03 22.36 -10.96
N PHE A 122 -0.65 21.18 -10.92
CA PHE A 122 -1.54 20.71 -11.98
C PHE A 122 -2.65 19.83 -11.42
N ASP A 123 -3.62 19.54 -12.26
CA ASP A 123 -4.78 18.69 -12.00
C ASP A 123 -5.15 17.88 -13.25
N GLU A 124 -6.26 17.14 -13.20
CA GLU A 124 -6.68 16.30 -14.32
C GLU A 124 -7.08 17.10 -15.57
N SER A 125 -7.64 18.28 -15.38
CA SER A 125 -8.18 19.14 -16.43
C SER A 125 -7.19 20.19 -16.92
N SER A 126 -5.93 20.12 -16.47
CA SER A 126 -4.90 21.09 -16.84
C SER A 126 -4.75 21.13 -18.36
N ASP A 127 -4.77 22.34 -18.91
CA ASP A 127 -4.45 22.59 -20.31
C ASP A 127 -2.94 22.73 -20.45
N LEU A 128 -2.33 21.70 -21.03
CA LEU A 128 -0.87 21.58 -21.11
C LEU A 128 -0.33 22.15 -22.42
N THR A 129 -1.19 22.69 -23.30
CA THR A 129 -0.79 23.33 -24.56
C THR A 129 0.05 24.59 -24.32
N CYS A 130 -0.16 25.29 -23.21
CA CYS A 130 0.58 26.50 -22.86
C CYS A 130 2.01 26.23 -22.36
N ILE A 131 2.40 24.98 -22.12
CA ILE A 131 3.69 24.68 -21.47
C ILE A 131 4.86 24.75 -22.45
N ASP A 132 4.62 24.50 -23.74
CA ASP A 132 5.65 24.60 -24.77
C ASP A 132 6.30 26.00 -24.78
N THR A 133 5.55 27.03 -24.37
CA THR A 133 6.02 28.42 -24.27
C THR A 133 6.90 28.67 -23.02
N PHE A 134 6.67 27.96 -21.92
CA PHE A 134 7.36 28.17 -20.64
C PHE A 134 8.59 27.28 -20.45
N PHE A 135 8.56 26.07 -21.00
CA PHE A 135 9.56 25.05 -20.71
C PHE A 135 10.99 25.38 -21.15
N PRO A 136 11.22 26.05 -22.31
CA PRO A 136 12.55 26.52 -22.68
C PRO A 136 13.20 27.42 -21.62
N LEU A 137 12.40 28.22 -20.88
CA LEU A 137 12.90 29.06 -19.79
C LEU A 137 13.22 28.25 -18.53
N ALA A 138 12.38 27.27 -18.20
CA ALA A 138 12.69 26.35 -17.10
C ALA A 138 14.03 25.63 -17.34
N SER A 139 14.29 25.12 -18.54
CA SER A 139 15.55 24.43 -18.84
C SER A 139 16.81 25.30 -18.77
N SER A 140 16.70 26.63 -18.88
CA SER A 140 17.85 27.55 -18.98
C SER A 140 18.17 28.33 -17.70
N THR A 141 17.17 28.59 -16.84
CA THR A 141 17.33 29.43 -15.63
C THR A 141 16.73 28.82 -14.35
N LEU A 142 15.64 28.06 -14.45
CA LEU A 142 14.87 27.56 -13.29
C LEU A 142 14.88 26.03 -13.20
N LYS A 143 15.52 25.45 -12.18
CA LYS A 143 15.44 24.00 -11.99
C LYS A 143 14.01 23.64 -11.57
N ILE A 144 13.30 22.86 -12.40
CA ILE A 144 12.04 22.23 -11.96
C ILE A 144 12.41 21.20 -10.91
N ILE A 145 11.90 21.40 -9.70
CA ILE A 145 12.30 20.57 -8.56
C ILE A 145 11.18 19.63 -8.15
N GLU A 146 9.94 20.11 -8.14
CA GLU A 146 8.82 19.37 -7.55
C GLU A 146 7.50 19.62 -8.27
N PHE A 147 6.63 18.61 -8.20
CA PHE A 147 5.31 18.60 -8.82
C PHE A 147 4.23 18.43 -7.74
N VAL A 148 3.14 19.19 -7.85
CA VAL A 148 1.98 19.10 -6.96
C VAL A 148 0.73 18.81 -7.79
N PHE A 149 0.10 17.66 -7.55
CA PHE A 149 -1.17 17.28 -8.14
C PHE A 149 -2.32 17.62 -7.19
N CYS A 150 -3.23 18.50 -7.64
CA CYS A 150 -4.44 18.85 -6.91
C CYS A 150 -5.53 17.83 -7.22
N VAL A 151 -5.94 17.08 -6.20
CA VAL A 151 -6.95 16.04 -6.32
C VAL A 151 -8.36 16.64 -6.26
N HIS A 152 -9.24 16.21 -7.15
CA HIS A 152 -10.64 16.65 -7.22
C HIS A 152 -11.59 15.70 -6.50
N ASP A 153 -11.46 14.42 -6.80
CA ASP A 153 -12.33 13.39 -6.26
C ASP A 153 -11.60 12.05 -6.09
N SER A 154 -12.34 11.04 -5.64
CA SER A 154 -11.80 9.71 -5.33
C SER A 154 -11.33 8.89 -6.54
N ASN A 155 -11.70 9.29 -7.75
CA ASN A 155 -11.33 8.66 -9.00
C ASN A 155 -10.25 9.45 -9.76
N SER A 156 -9.89 10.62 -9.27
CA SER A 156 -8.86 11.44 -9.88
C SER A 156 -7.58 10.64 -10.13
N SER A 157 -6.83 10.95 -11.19
CA SER A 157 -5.60 10.28 -11.56
C SER A 157 -4.59 11.27 -12.09
N PHE A 158 -3.37 11.25 -11.54
CA PHE A 158 -2.29 12.07 -12.07
C PHE A 158 -1.71 11.51 -13.38
N TYR A 159 -2.06 10.28 -13.76
CA TYR A 159 -1.45 9.61 -14.92
C TYR A 159 -1.73 10.35 -16.26
N PRO A 160 -3.00 10.65 -16.63
CA PRO A 160 -3.28 11.34 -17.90
C PRO A 160 -2.59 12.70 -18.08
N PRO A 161 -2.53 13.61 -17.07
CA PRO A 161 -1.77 14.84 -17.21
C PRO A 161 -0.25 14.59 -17.28
N LEU A 162 0.32 13.65 -16.52
CA LEU A 162 1.74 13.30 -16.64
C LEU A 162 2.10 12.72 -18.03
N GLU A 163 1.22 11.91 -18.61
CA GLU A 163 1.40 11.36 -19.95
C GLU A 163 1.40 12.46 -21.02
N ARG A 164 0.52 13.45 -20.88
CA ARG A 164 0.48 14.63 -21.76
C ARG A 164 1.74 15.50 -21.61
N LEU A 165 2.18 15.76 -20.37
CA LEU A 165 3.46 16.44 -20.12
C LEU A 165 4.61 15.68 -20.80
N HIS A 166 4.62 14.35 -20.70
CA HIS A 166 5.65 13.56 -21.37
C HIS A 166 5.55 13.63 -22.90
N ALA A 167 4.35 13.54 -23.46
CA ALA A 167 4.13 13.62 -24.91
C ALA A 167 4.59 14.95 -25.51
N ALA A 168 4.45 16.05 -24.76
CA ALA A 168 4.95 17.36 -25.13
C ALA A 168 6.46 17.56 -24.90
N ASN A 169 7.20 16.50 -24.53
CA ASN A 169 8.68 16.53 -24.35
C ASN A 169 9.17 17.54 -23.28
N ILE A 170 8.28 17.85 -22.33
CA ILE A 170 8.51 18.72 -21.17
C ILE A 170 9.25 17.91 -20.10
N VAL A 171 8.68 16.77 -19.71
CA VAL A 171 9.25 15.88 -18.69
C VAL A 171 10.09 14.75 -19.29
N SER A 172 10.41 14.80 -20.59
CA SER A 172 11.23 13.77 -21.27
C SER A 172 12.69 13.72 -20.80
N GLU A 173 13.16 14.78 -20.15
CA GLU A 173 14.51 14.88 -19.57
C GLU A 173 14.48 15.12 -18.05
N VAL A 174 13.29 15.21 -17.44
CA VAL A 174 13.11 15.51 -16.01
C VAL A 174 12.53 14.30 -15.29
N ASP A 175 13.37 13.63 -14.51
CA ASP A 175 12.89 12.64 -13.54
C ASP A 175 12.07 13.35 -12.44
N ILE A 176 10.80 12.96 -12.29
CA ILE A 176 9.98 13.44 -11.17
C ILE A 176 10.46 12.72 -9.90
N ASN A 177 11.29 13.39 -9.12
CA ASN A 177 11.82 12.82 -7.88
C ASN A 177 10.68 12.58 -6.88
N THR A 178 9.85 13.59 -6.62
CA THR A 178 8.64 13.46 -5.80
C THR A 178 7.45 14.15 -6.46
N LEU A 179 6.32 13.45 -6.48
CA LEU A 179 5.01 14.01 -6.79
C LEU A 179 4.22 14.15 -5.48
N TYR A 180 3.83 15.37 -5.13
CA TYR A 180 2.96 15.64 -3.97
C TYR A 180 1.50 15.61 -4.39
N LEU A 181 0.66 14.88 -3.65
CA LEU A 181 -0.80 14.95 -3.84
C LEU A 181 -1.39 15.84 -2.76
N ASP A 182 -2.10 16.88 -3.19
CA ASP A 182 -2.79 17.80 -2.31
C ASP A 182 -4.30 17.61 -2.34
N PHE A 183 -4.91 17.78 -1.18
CA PHE A 183 -6.31 17.51 -0.92
C PHE A 183 -6.93 18.64 -0.11
N LEU A 184 -8.25 18.77 -0.23
CA LEU A 184 -9.04 19.67 0.60
C LEU A 184 -9.16 19.14 2.05
N ASP A 185 -9.06 17.82 2.26
CA ASP A 185 -9.21 17.17 3.56
C ASP A 185 -8.06 16.19 3.89
N SER A 186 -7.82 15.91 5.18
CA SER A 186 -6.87 14.89 5.65
C SER A 186 -7.45 13.49 5.70
N ASN A 187 -8.78 13.37 5.67
CA ASN A 187 -9.49 12.11 5.55
C ASN A 187 -9.93 11.91 4.10
N ILE A 188 -9.22 11.07 3.36
CA ILE A 188 -9.43 10.91 1.93
C ILE A 188 -10.04 9.55 1.59
N TYR A 189 -10.82 9.53 0.52
CA TYR A 189 -11.33 8.31 -0.10
C TYR A 189 -10.69 8.13 -1.46
N SER A 190 -10.29 6.90 -1.77
CA SER A 190 -9.74 6.54 -3.05
C SER A 190 -10.39 5.28 -3.61
N GLY A 191 -10.72 5.33 -4.90
CA GLY A 191 -11.12 4.16 -5.68
C GLY A 191 -9.96 3.20 -5.97
N GLN A 192 -10.23 2.21 -6.82
CA GLN A 192 -9.32 1.10 -7.13
C GLN A 192 -7.98 1.51 -7.74
N ASN A 193 -7.94 2.61 -8.49
CA ASN A 193 -6.73 3.07 -9.18
C ASN A 193 -5.77 3.85 -8.27
N PHE A 194 -6.17 4.14 -7.03
CA PHE A 194 -5.36 4.86 -6.05
C PHE A 194 -4.67 6.12 -6.58
N PHE A 195 -5.48 7.07 -7.05
CA PHE A 195 -5.00 8.30 -7.69
C PHE A 195 -4.12 8.11 -8.93
N GLY A 196 -4.21 6.95 -9.58
CA GLY A 196 -3.37 6.55 -10.70
C GLY A 196 -2.16 5.70 -10.28
N ILE A 197 -1.81 5.62 -8.99
CA ILE A 197 -0.67 4.84 -8.49
C ILE A 197 -0.80 3.35 -8.83
N LEU A 198 -2.04 2.84 -8.79
CA LEU A 198 -2.36 1.45 -9.07
C LEU A 198 -2.92 1.26 -10.49
N ASP A 199 -2.60 2.15 -11.43
CA ASP A 199 -2.80 1.92 -12.85
C ASP A 199 -1.58 1.21 -13.45
N PRO A 200 -1.70 0.02 -14.07
CA PRO A 200 -0.58 -0.62 -14.76
C PRO A 200 0.04 0.23 -15.87
N ASN A 201 -0.66 1.24 -16.38
CA ASN A 201 -0.13 2.18 -17.36
C ASN A 201 0.92 3.11 -16.76
N VAL A 202 0.97 3.33 -15.43
CA VAL A 202 2.08 4.05 -14.77
C VAL A 202 3.44 3.45 -15.14
N PHE A 203 3.50 2.15 -15.44
CA PHE A 203 4.73 1.51 -15.91
C PHE A 203 5.09 1.81 -17.37
N GLN A 204 4.14 2.28 -18.18
CA GLN A 204 4.39 2.78 -19.54
C GLN A 204 5.05 4.17 -19.51
N LEU A 205 4.82 4.96 -18.45
CA LEU A 205 5.62 6.17 -18.17
C LEU A 205 7.07 5.87 -17.75
N ILE A 206 7.45 4.59 -17.63
CA ILE A 206 8.85 4.20 -17.40
C ILE A 206 9.54 3.83 -18.73
N ASN A 207 8.77 3.44 -19.75
CA ASN A 207 9.22 3.20 -21.12
C ASN A 207 8.03 3.10 -22.08
N LYS A 208 7.92 4.05 -23.02
CA LYS A 208 6.89 4.04 -24.08
C LYS A 208 7.00 2.84 -25.03
N ASP A 209 8.17 2.22 -25.08
CA ASP A 209 8.44 1.06 -25.93
C ASP A 209 8.93 -0.13 -25.10
N TYR A 210 8.19 -1.23 -25.13
CA TYR A 210 8.61 -2.50 -24.51
C TYR A 210 9.97 -2.98 -25.04
N ARG A 211 10.41 -2.48 -26.22
CA ARG A 211 11.76 -2.69 -26.78
C ARG A 211 12.90 -2.18 -25.88
N ASN A 212 12.66 -1.16 -25.06
CA ASN A 212 13.68 -0.60 -24.16
C ASN A 212 14.00 -1.49 -22.95
N PHE A 213 13.23 -2.56 -22.70
CA PHE A 213 13.61 -3.57 -21.70
C PHE A 213 14.77 -4.47 -22.17
N PHE A 214 15.07 -4.50 -23.48
CA PHE A 214 16.01 -5.46 -24.07
C PHE A 214 17.20 -4.83 -24.81
N SER A 215 17.25 -3.51 -25.01
CA SER A 215 18.40 -2.85 -25.62
C SER A 215 19.48 -2.52 -24.57
N LYS A 216 20.61 -3.23 -24.61
CA LYS A 216 21.84 -2.87 -23.85
C LYS A 216 22.39 -1.49 -24.21
N THR A 217 21.97 -0.94 -25.33
CA THR A 217 22.14 0.47 -25.67
C THR A 217 20.99 1.23 -25.06
N ASN A 218 21.15 1.70 -23.81
CA ASN A 218 20.58 3.00 -23.48
C ASN A 218 21.17 3.94 -24.54
N GLN A 219 20.40 4.30 -25.56
CA GLN A 219 20.77 5.46 -26.35
C GLN A 219 20.72 6.62 -25.36
N GLU A 220 21.89 7.10 -24.94
CA GLU A 220 22.04 8.44 -24.41
C GLU A 220 21.41 9.37 -25.45
N GLY A 221 20.23 9.93 -25.13
CA GLY A 221 19.49 10.80 -26.03
C GLY A 221 17.98 10.63 -25.92
N ASN A 222 17.36 11.64 -25.30
CA ASN A 222 16.02 12.21 -25.53
C ASN A 222 14.93 11.20 -25.92
N ARG A 223 14.02 10.89 -24.97
CA ARG A 223 12.67 10.25 -25.12
C ARG A 223 12.37 9.14 -24.10
N ARG A 224 13.09 9.03 -22.97
CA ARG A 224 12.60 8.18 -21.88
C ARG A 224 11.47 8.91 -21.16
N PRO A 225 10.31 8.27 -20.93
CA PRO A 225 9.27 8.90 -20.12
C PRO A 225 9.72 9.09 -18.66
N PRO A 226 9.26 10.16 -17.99
CA PRO A 226 9.68 10.52 -16.65
C PRO A 226 9.30 9.43 -15.66
N ILE A 227 10.29 8.98 -14.89
CA ILE A 227 10.02 8.06 -13.79
C ILE A 227 9.64 8.91 -12.58
N CYS A 228 8.36 8.90 -12.21
CA CYS A 228 7.95 9.33 -10.88
C CYS A 228 8.56 8.34 -9.88
N LYS A 229 9.61 8.73 -9.16
CA LYS A 229 10.29 7.84 -8.19
C LYS A 229 9.52 7.72 -6.88
N LYS A 230 8.79 8.77 -6.52
CA LYS A 230 8.09 8.84 -5.25
C LYS A 230 6.80 9.64 -5.34
N VAL A 231 5.78 9.15 -4.67
CA VAL A 231 4.52 9.88 -4.46
C VAL A 231 4.37 10.16 -2.97
N CYS A 232 4.07 11.40 -2.60
CA CYS A 232 3.97 11.85 -1.22
C CYS A 232 2.59 12.43 -0.91
N PHE A 233 2.03 12.00 0.21
CA PHE A 233 0.73 12.43 0.75
C PHE A 233 0.97 13.18 2.07
N PRO A 234 1.42 14.44 2.01
CA PRO A 234 2.04 15.12 3.14
C PRO A 234 1.10 15.32 4.33
N PHE A 235 -0.20 15.53 4.09
CA PHE A 235 -1.18 15.88 5.15
C PHE A 235 -2.37 14.93 5.25
N VAL A 236 -2.23 13.72 4.71
CA VAL A 236 -3.25 12.69 4.86
C VAL A 236 -3.05 11.97 6.20
N GLU A 237 -4.08 11.99 7.02
CA GLU A 237 -4.11 11.34 8.35
C GLU A 237 -4.93 10.05 8.31
N LYS A 238 -5.96 10.01 7.45
CA LYS A 238 -6.83 8.85 7.26
C LYS A 238 -7.03 8.58 5.77
N LEU A 239 -6.74 7.35 5.35
CA LEU A 239 -6.96 6.88 3.99
C LEU A 239 -8.00 5.77 4.00
N ASN A 240 -9.09 5.96 3.26
CA ASN A 240 -10.06 4.91 2.96
C ASN A 240 -9.86 4.49 1.50
N LEU A 241 -9.34 3.29 1.31
CA LEU A 241 -9.04 2.71 -0.01
C LEU A 241 -10.08 1.67 -0.37
N ASP A 242 -10.40 1.52 -1.65
CA ASP A 242 -11.23 0.41 -2.12
C ASP A 242 -10.62 -0.95 -1.71
N TYR A 243 -11.44 -1.83 -1.14
CA TYR A 243 -11.00 -3.11 -0.60
C TYR A 243 -10.38 -4.07 -1.63
N MET A 244 -10.62 -3.86 -2.92
CA MET A 244 -10.04 -4.63 -4.02
C MET A 244 -8.93 -3.90 -4.76
N ALA A 245 -8.52 -2.70 -4.35
CA ALA A 245 -7.58 -1.87 -5.11
C ALA A 245 -6.26 -2.61 -5.43
N LEU A 246 -5.64 -3.20 -4.41
CA LEU A 246 -4.35 -3.90 -4.55
C LEU A 246 -4.50 -5.20 -5.36
N ASP A 247 -5.54 -5.98 -5.09
CA ASP A 247 -5.78 -7.23 -5.81
C ASP A 247 -6.12 -6.98 -7.29
N SER A 248 -6.95 -5.97 -7.55
CA SER A 248 -7.32 -5.53 -8.91
C SER A 248 -6.10 -5.07 -9.69
N PHE A 249 -5.17 -4.35 -9.03
CA PHE A 249 -3.90 -3.95 -9.63
C PHE A 249 -3.05 -5.16 -10.03
N PHE A 250 -2.83 -6.09 -9.11
CA PHE A 250 -2.05 -7.30 -9.38
C PHE A 250 -2.67 -8.12 -10.52
N ASN A 251 -3.98 -8.34 -10.47
CA ASN A 251 -4.73 -9.04 -11.51
C ASN A 251 -4.69 -8.30 -12.86
N SER A 252 -4.70 -6.97 -12.85
CA SER A 252 -4.58 -6.14 -14.06
C SER A 252 -3.19 -6.29 -14.71
N ILE A 253 -2.12 -6.36 -13.91
CA ILE A 253 -0.77 -6.69 -14.40
C ILE A 253 -0.76 -8.10 -15.00
N LEU A 254 -1.21 -9.12 -14.26
CA LEU A 254 -1.21 -10.49 -14.74
C LEU A 254 -2.06 -10.69 -16.01
N ARG A 255 -3.15 -9.94 -16.18
CA ARG A 255 -4.08 -10.09 -17.31
C ARG A 255 -3.78 -9.12 -18.44
N LYS A 256 -4.02 -7.84 -18.21
CA LYS A 256 -4.06 -6.83 -19.26
C LYS A 256 -2.67 -6.62 -19.83
N LEU A 257 -1.65 -6.59 -18.98
CA LEU A 257 -0.29 -6.36 -19.43
C LEU A 257 0.26 -7.57 -20.20
N THR A 258 0.06 -8.79 -19.68
CA THR A 258 0.45 -10.03 -20.39
C THR A 258 -0.18 -10.11 -21.78
N THR A 259 -1.49 -9.85 -21.91
CA THR A 259 -2.17 -9.86 -23.22
C THR A 259 -1.62 -8.78 -24.15
N ARG A 260 -1.33 -7.59 -23.65
CA ARG A 260 -0.75 -6.49 -24.44
C ARG A 260 0.66 -6.84 -24.94
N ILE A 261 1.52 -7.38 -24.08
CA ILE A 261 2.88 -7.79 -24.46
C ILE A 261 2.80 -8.87 -25.55
N ARG A 262 1.99 -9.92 -25.36
CA ARG A 262 1.82 -10.98 -26.37
C ARG A 262 1.29 -10.45 -27.70
N LYS A 263 0.37 -9.49 -27.69
CA LYS A 263 -0.13 -8.84 -28.92
C LYS A 263 0.98 -8.05 -29.61
N PHE A 264 1.81 -7.34 -28.85
CA PHE A 264 2.97 -6.60 -29.37
C PHE A 264 3.99 -7.55 -30.04
N GLU A 265 4.30 -8.68 -29.42
CA GLU A 265 5.21 -9.68 -29.98
C GLU A 265 4.73 -10.23 -31.33
N ARG A 266 3.45 -10.61 -31.41
CA ARG A 266 2.83 -11.12 -32.64
C ARG A 266 2.86 -10.09 -33.77
N ASN A 267 2.63 -8.82 -33.45
CA ASN A 267 2.51 -7.76 -34.45
C ASN A 267 3.87 -7.25 -34.96
N ASN A 268 4.93 -7.35 -34.16
CA ASN A 268 6.24 -6.78 -34.49
C ASN A 268 7.28 -7.81 -34.94
N GLY A 269 6.91 -9.09 -35.11
CA GLY A 269 7.82 -10.14 -35.56
C GLY A 269 9.08 -10.28 -34.68
N PHE A 270 8.97 -9.92 -33.40
CA PHE A 270 10.12 -9.86 -32.50
C PHE A 270 10.43 -11.28 -32.02
N ASP A 271 11.36 -11.95 -32.70
CA ASP A 271 11.82 -13.29 -32.35
C ASP A 271 12.82 -13.23 -31.18
N VAL A 272 12.31 -12.91 -29.99
CA VAL A 272 13.13 -12.69 -28.78
C VAL A 272 13.93 -13.95 -28.39
N ASN A 273 13.45 -15.14 -28.77
CA ASN A 273 14.10 -16.42 -28.51
C ASN A 273 15.49 -16.53 -29.17
N LYS A 274 15.79 -15.77 -30.23
CA LYS A 274 17.13 -15.77 -30.85
C LYS A 274 18.15 -14.90 -30.13
N ASN A 275 17.73 -13.88 -29.37
CA ASN A 275 18.62 -12.86 -28.80
C ASN A 275 18.83 -13.02 -27.28
N LEU A 276 17.91 -13.70 -26.59
CA LEU A 276 18.06 -14.06 -25.19
C LEU A 276 18.16 -15.59 -25.15
N ASN A 277 19.27 -16.14 -24.64
CA ASN A 277 19.40 -17.56 -24.31
C ASN A 277 18.41 -17.92 -23.19
N LEU A 278 17.11 -17.93 -23.52
CA LEU A 278 16.03 -18.23 -22.61
C LEU A 278 15.96 -19.74 -22.43
N ASN A 279 15.97 -20.19 -21.18
CA ASN A 279 15.63 -21.56 -20.86
C ASN A 279 14.20 -21.83 -21.33
N SER A 280 13.90 -23.08 -21.72
CA SER A 280 12.64 -23.50 -22.36
C SER A 280 11.33 -23.17 -21.61
N THR A 281 11.40 -22.67 -20.38
CA THR A 281 10.25 -22.38 -19.50
C THR A 281 9.99 -20.90 -19.25
N THR A 282 10.85 -19.96 -19.67
CA THR A 282 10.68 -18.53 -19.36
C THR A 282 10.28 -17.73 -20.58
N THR A 283 9.06 -17.17 -20.56
CA THR A 283 8.58 -16.31 -21.65
C THR A 283 9.04 -14.86 -21.46
N VAL A 284 9.05 -14.08 -22.54
CA VAL A 284 9.35 -12.66 -22.52
C VAL A 284 8.32 -11.83 -21.73
N PRO A 285 7.00 -12.08 -21.85
CA PRO A 285 6.02 -11.49 -20.93
C PRO A 285 6.39 -11.73 -19.46
N THR A 286 6.80 -12.94 -19.10
CA THR A 286 7.25 -13.27 -17.74
C THR A 286 8.40 -12.36 -17.30
N LEU A 287 9.44 -12.19 -18.13
CA LEU A 287 10.59 -11.35 -17.80
C LEU A 287 10.21 -9.89 -17.62
N ILE A 288 9.41 -9.34 -18.52
CA ILE A 288 8.95 -7.94 -18.46
C ILE A 288 8.12 -7.72 -17.19
N ILE A 289 7.17 -8.61 -16.91
CA ILE A 289 6.29 -8.48 -15.74
C ILE A 289 7.11 -8.58 -14.44
N LYS A 290 8.06 -9.52 -14.35
CA LYS A 290 8.98 -9.63 -13.21
C LYS A 290 9.78 -8.35 -13.03
N SER A 291 10.32 -7.79 -14.11
CA SER A 291 11.10 -6.55 -14.06
C SER A 291 10.24 -5.36 -13.61
N ILE A 292 9.00 -5.24 -14.10
CA ILE A 292 8.05 -4.20 -13.70
C ILE A 292 7.72 -4.29 -12.22
N LEU A 293 7.37 -5.49 -11.73
CA LEU A 293 7.06 -5.70 -10.31
C LEU A 293 8.29 -5.42 -9.43
N GLN A 294 9.48 -5.87 -9.82
CA GLN A 294 10.73 -5.57 -9.11
C GLN A 294 11.00 -4.07 -9.06
N HIS A 295 10.85 -3.36 -10.17
CA HIS A 295 11.04 -1.91 -10.24
C HIS A 295 10.03 -1.18 -9.35
N PHE A 296 8.75 -1.58 -9.39
CA PHE A 296 7.71 -1.02 -8.52
C PHE A 296 8.05 -1.15 -7.04
N PHE A 297 8.49 -2.32 -6.58
CA PHE A 297 8.77 -2.53 -5.16
C PHE A 297 10.09 -1.91 -4.70
N ASN A 298 11.09 -1.82 -5.58
CA ASN A 298 12.43 -1.38 -5.20
C ASN A 298 12.66 0.12 -5.43
N ASN A 299 12.06 0.69 -6.48
CA ASN A 299 12.42 2.02 -6.99
C ASN A 299 11.26 3.03 -6.90
N PHE A 300 10.02 2.58 -6.72
CA PHE A 300 8.86 3.45 -6.54
C PHE A 300 8.44 3.50 -5.07
N ARG A 301 8.40 4.70 -4.47
CA ARG A 301 8.07 4.89 -3.04
C ARG A 301 6.76 5.63 -2.86
N ILE A 302 5.95 5.18 -1.90
CA ILE A 302 4.70 5.85 -1.51
C ILE A 302 4.85 6.34 -0.08
N ASN A 303 4.86 7.66 0.12
CA ASN A 303 5.13 8.26 1.42
C ASN A 303 3.88 8.87 2.04
N PHE A 304 3.61 8.50 3.27
CA PHE A 304 2.50 8.94 4.10
C PHE A 304 3.03 9.38 5.47
N PRO A 305 3.68 10.56 5.57
CA PRO A 305 4.34 11.00 6.80
C PRO A 305 3.39 11.17 8.00
N ASN A 306 2.10 11.44 7.74
CA ASN A 306 1.10 11.73 8.76
C ASN A 306 -0.05 10.71 8.86
N LEU A 307 -0.02 9.61 8.09
CA LEU A 307 -1.11 8.63 8.10
C LEU A 307 -1.14 7.86 9.42
N ILE A 308 -2.29 7.92 10.09
CA ILE A 308 -2.58 7.24 11.35
C ILE A 308 -3.45 6.00 11.09
N THR A 309 -4.44 6.14 10.20
CA THR A 309 -5.45 5.10 9.95
C THR A 309 -5.53 4.75 8.48
N LEU A 310 -5.36 3.47 8.15
CA LEU A 310 -5.60 2.91 6.81
C LEU A 310 -6.80 1.95 6.84
N ASN A 311 -7.86 2.36 6.15
CA ASN A 311 -9.08 1.58 5.99
C ASN A 311 -9.24 1.04 4.59
N PHE A 312 -9.69 -0.20 4.50
CA PHE A 312 -10.24 -0.78 3.29
C PHE A 312 -11.76 -0.73 3.37
N ILE A 313 -12.43 -0.22 2.35
CA ILE A 313 -13.88 -0.05 2.35
C ILE A 313 -14.51 -0.56 1.06
N LYS A 314 -15.76 -0.98 1.16
CA LYS A 314 -16.62 -1.31 0.02
C LYS A 314 -17.76 -0.31 -0.04
N THR A 315 -17.82 0.41 -1.15
CA THR A 315 -18.93 1.33 -1.45
C THR A 315 -19.97 0.57 -2.24
N SER A 316 -21.17 0.40 -1.66
CA SER A 316 -22.32 -0.18 -2.34
C SER A 316 -23.27 0.94 -2.73
N THR A 317 -23.52 1.07 -4.03
CA THR A 317 -24.48 2.02 -4.59
C THR A 317 -25.86 1.37 -4.63
N TYR A 318 -26.78 1.89 -3.83
CA TYR A 318 -28.21 1.64 -3.96
C TYR A 318 -28.87 2.85 -4.63
N PRO A 319 -30.04 2.69 -5.29
CA PRO A 319 -30.66 3.76 -6.09
C PRO A 319 -30.79 5.11 -5.37
N ASN A 320 -30.91 5.13 -4.03
CA ASN A 320 -31.10 6.34 -3.23
C ASN A 320 -30.07 6.52 -2.08
N SER A 321 -29.02 5.68 -2.00
CA SER A 321 -28.00 5.81 -0.95
C SER A 321 -26.72 5.05 -1.29
N SER A 322 -25.56 5.65 -1.02
CA SER A 322 -24.29 4.91 -0.97
C SER A 322 -24.07 4.41 0.47
N LYS A 323 -24.02 3.09 0.66
CA LYS A 323 -23.60 2.51 1.94
C LYS A 323 -22.12 2.17 1.84
N VAL A 324 -21.32 2.85 2.66
CA VAL A 324 -19.90 2.55 2.85
C VAL A 324 -19.77 1.53 3.96
N THR A 325 -19.18 0.37 3.66
CA THR A 325 -18.94 -0.69 4.63
C THR A 325 -17.45 -0.88 4.82
N GLN A 326 -17.00 -0.81 6.07
CA GLN A 326 -15.61 -1.13 6.41
C GLN A 326 -15.35 -2.61 6.14
N CYS A 327 -14.28 -2.87 5.41
CA CYS A 327 -13.84 -4.18 4.98
C CYS A 327 -12.36 -4.39 5.34
N CYS A 328 -11.85 -5.58 5.06
CA CYS A 328 -10.42 -5.86 5.05
C CYS A 328 -9.86 -5.71 3.64
N ASN A 329 -8.55 -5.53 3.54
CA ASN A 329 -7.81 -5.69 2.29
C ASN A 329 -7.96 -7.12 1.77
N PHE A 330 -8.37 -7.28 0.54
CA PHE A 330 -8.67 -8.58 -0.02
C PHE A 330 -7.44 -9.22 -0.65
N ILE A 331 -7.08 -10.45 -0.28
CA ILE A 331 -5.98 -11.21 -0.88
C ILE A 331 -6.57 -12.42 -1.61
N ASP A 332 -6.61 -12.37 -2.94
CA ASP A 332 -7.15 -13.46 -3.76
C ASP A 332 -6.08 -14.56 -3.99
N LEU A 333 -6.31 -15.70 -3.36
CA LEU A 333 -5.55 -16.95 -3.47
C LEU A 333 -6.43 -18.06 -4.08
N SER A 334 -7.37 -17.70 -4.95
CA SER A 334 -8.19 -18.64 -5.71
C SER A 334 -7.38 -19.36 -6.80
N SER A 335 -7.96 -20.45 -7.32
CA SER A 335 -7.36 -21.24 -8.40
C SER A 335 -6.98 -20.38 -9.60
N TYR A 336 -7.84 -19.41 -9.95
CA TYR A 336 -7.57 -18.44 -11.02
C TYR A 336 -6.24 -17.71 -10.85
N VAL A 337 -5.99 -17.08 -9.69
CA VAL A 337 -4.77 -16.30 -9.46
C VAL A 337 -3.56 -17.22 -9.38
N LEU A 338 -3.67 -18.31 -8.63
CA LEU A 338 -2.57 -19.26 -8.41
C LEU A 338 -2.12 -19.94 -9.71
N ASN A 339 -3.06 -20.48 -10.49
CA ASN A 339 -2.74 -21.12 -11.77
C ASN A 339 -2.13 -20.13 -12.76
N LYS A 340 -2.56 -18.87 -12.71
CA LYS A 340 -2.01 -17.83 -13.57
C LYS A 340 -0.57 -17.50 -13.21
N CYS A 341 -0.28 -17.29 -11.92
CA CYS A 341 1.08 -17.14 -11.42
C CYS A 341 1.97 -18.33 -11.83
N LEU A 342 1.49 -19.57 -11.68
CA LEU A 342 2.21 -20.76 -12.15
C LEU A 342 2.46 -20.74 -13.66
N SER A 343 1.41 -20.52 -14.46
CA SER A 343 1.51 -20.55 -15.92
C SER A 343 2.44 -19.48 -16.51
N GLU A 344 2.50 -18.31 -15.86
CA GLU A 344 3.37 -17.21 -16.27
C GLU A 344 4.71 -17.25 -15.52
N ASN A 345 4.97 -18.25 -14.67
CA ASN A 345 6.14 -18.37 -13.80
C ASN A 345 6.41 -17.08 -12.98
N ILE A 346 5.34 -16.47 -12.45
CA ILE A 346 5.38 -15.27 -11.60
C ILE A 346 5.24 -15.70 -10.14
N SER A 347 6.20 -15.29 -9.32
CA SER A 347 6.23 -15.63 -7.89
C SER A 347 5.04 -15.03 -7.14
N ILE A 348 4.37 -15.86 -6.32
CA ILE A 348 3.26 -15.40 -5.47
C ILE A 348 3.74 -14.43 -4.38
N ASN A 349 5.04 -14.42 -4.06
CA ASN A 349 5.62 -13.42 -3.16
C ASN A 349 5.41 -11.97 -3.62
N PHE A 350 5.26 -11.70 -4.93
CA PHE A 350 4.91 -10.34 -5.37
C PHE A 350 3.53 -9.89 -4.89
N LEU A 351 2.56 -10.80 -4.83
CA LEU A 351 1.24 -10.53 -4.24
C LEU A 351 1.38 -10.20 -2.76
N PHE A 352 2.09 -11.04 -1.99
CA PHE A 352 2.32 -10.76 -0.56
C PHE A 352 3.11 -9.47 -0.33
N GLN A 353 4.07 -9.12 -1.19
CA GLN A 353 4.79 -7.84 -1.12
C GLN A 353 3.86 -6.65 -1.36
N LEU A 354 2.93 -6.76 -2.31
CA LEU A 354 1.92 -5.73 -2.56
C LEU A 354 1.03 -5.53 -1.34
N HIS A 355 0.47 -6.60 -0.79
CA HIS A 355 -0.41 -6.55 0.37
C HIS A 355 0.30 -6.21 1.69
N SER A 356 1.63 -6.42 1.77
CA SER A 356 2.46 -5.91 2.87
C SER A 356 2.72 -4.41 2.82
N LEU A 357 2.29 -3.72 1.76
CA LEU A 357 2.60 -2.32 1.50
C LEU A 357 4.13 -2.07 1.52
N LYS A 358 4.91 -3.00 0.95
CA LYS A 358 6.39 -3.05 1.08
C LYS A 358 7.08 -1.73 0.71
N ASN A 359 6.56 -1.02 -0.28
CA ASN A 359 7.11 0.24 -0.77
C ASN A 359 6.45 1.49 -0.17
N TRP A 360 5.60 1.33 0.86
CA TRP A 360 4.97 2.42 1.58
C TRP A 360 5.80 2.81 2.81
N LYS A 361 5.93 4.12 3.05
CA LYS A 361 6.53 4.69 4.26
C LYS A 361 5.42 5.35 5.08
N VAL A 362 4.99 4.66 6.14
CA VAL A 362 3.85 5.04 7.00
C VAL A 362 4.28 5.14 8.49
N PRO A 363 5.17 6.08 8.86
CA PRO A 363 5.83 6.08 10.17
C PRO A 363 4.90 6.30 11.37
N LYS A 364 3.70 6.87 11.15
CA LYS A 364 2.73 7.19 12.23
C LYS A 364 1.52 6.25 12.25
N ILE A 365 1.51 5.20 11.43
CA ILE A 365 0.35 4.31 11.36
C ILE A 365 0.11 3.63 12.71
N LYS A 366 -1.16 3.56 13.10
CA LYS A 366 -1.61 2.90 14.33
C LYS A 366 -2.75 1.93 14.05
N GLU A 367 -3.62 2.28 13.12
CA GLU A 367 -4.81 1.52 12.79
C GLU A 367 -4.77 1.01 11.35
N PHE A 368 -5.03 -0.28 11.19
CA PHE A 368 -5.07 -0.96 9.90
C PHE A 368 -6.21 -1.98 9.91
N THR A 369 -7.13 -1.89 8.95
CA THR A 369 -8.38 -2.69 9.02
C THR A 369 -8.19 -4.17 8.77
N GLY A 370 -7.01 -4.60 8.35
CA GLY A 370 -6.65 -6.00 8.26
C GLY A 370 -6.76 -6.60 6.88
N HIS A 371 -6.62 -7.93 6.82
CA HIS A 371 -6.65 -8.71 5.59
C HIS A 371 -7.77 -9.74 5.61
N LYS A 372 -8.35 -10.02 4.45
CA LYS A 372 -9.27 -11.13 4.23
C LYS A 372 -8.75 -11.98 3.08
N PHE A 373 -8.42 -13.23 3.39
CA PHE A 373 -8.01 -14.18 2.37
C PHE A 373 -9.24 -14.78 1.67
N LYS A 374 -9.12 -14.97 0.36
CA LYS A 374 -10.11 -15.68 -0.45
C LYS A 374 -9.41 -16.84 -1.14
N TYR A 375 -9.88 -18.05 -0.87
CA TYR A 375 -9.31 -19.26 -1.43
C TYR A 375 -10.25 -19.92 -2.43
N ASP A 376 -11.47 -19.43 -2.58
CA ASP A 376 -12.51 -20.04 -3.42
C ASP A 376 -12.90 -19.12 -4.59
N GLU A 377 -13.40 -19.71 -5.67
CA GLU A 377 -13.96 -18.96 -6.81
C GLU A 377 -15.48 -18.77 -6.68
N THR A 378 -16.15 -19.57 -5.85
CA THR A 378 -17.60 -19.76 -5.89
C THR A 378 -18.32 -18.91 -4.86
N THR A 379 -18.46 -17.61 -5.14
CA THR A 379 -19.63 -16.89 -4.63
C THR A 379 -20.86 -17.42 -5.38
N LEU A 380 -21.72 -18.18 -4.69
CA LEU A 380 -23.17 -18.37 -4.94
C LEU A 380 -23.72 -19.67 -5.59
N SER A 381 -22.96 -20.72 -5.92
CA SER A 381 -23.60 -21.94 -6.51
C SER A 381 -22.90 -23.31 -6.31
N GLY A 382 -21.99 -23.46 -5.34
CA GLY A 382 -21.34 -24.73 -5.05
C GLY A 382 -21.89 -25.42 -3.80
N SER A 383 -21.95 -26.75 -3.79
CA SER A 383 -22.16 -27.51 -2.55
C SER A 383 -20.96 -27.31 -1.59
N PRO A 384 -21.14 -27.45 -0.26
CA PRO A 384 -20.04 -27.35 0.71
C PRO A 384 -18.84 -28.26 0.39
N GLU A 385 -19.08 -29.44 -0.17
CA GLU A 385 -18.04 -30.39 -0.58
C GLU A 385 -17.18 -29.83 -1.72
N ARG A 386 -17.80 -29.12 -2.67
CA ARG A 386 -17.09 -28.47 -3.78
C ARG A 386 -16.21 -27.33 -3.28
N TYR A 387 -16.69 -26.56 -2.30
CA TYR A 387 -15.90 -25.54 -1.63
C TYR A 387 -14.67 -26.14 -0.94
N ILE A 388 -14.86 -27.19 -0.12
CA ILE A 388 -13.76 -27.87 0.58
C ILE A 388 -12.75 -28.45 -0.40
N LYS A 389 -13.20 -29.09 -1.49
CA LYS A 389 -12.33 -29.64 -2.53
C LYS A 389 -11.50 -28.54 -3.21
N SER A 390 -12.11 -27.40 -3.54
CA SER A 390 -11.40 -26.25 -4.14
C SER A 390 -10.37 -25.66 -3.18
N LEU A 391 -10.75 -25.46 -1.91
CA LEU A 391 -9.85 -24.99 -0.85
C LEU A 391 -8.62 -25.90 -0.71
N ARG A 392 -8.84 -27.23 -0.61
CA ARG A 392 -7.73 -28.21 -0.53
C ARG A 392 -6.83 -28.14 -1.76
N GLY A 393 -7.40 -28.05 -2.96
CA GLY A 393 -6.64 -27.90 -4.20
C GLY A 393 -5.76 -26.65 -4.22
N ASN A 394 -6.31 -25.51 -3.80
CA ASN A 394 -5.59 -24.24 -3.78
C ASN A 394 -4.49 -24.20 -2.71
N ILE A 395 -4.72 -24.82 -1.56
CA ILE A 395 -3.69 -24.98 -0.52
C ILE A 395 -2.54 -25.85 -1.04
N LYS A 396 -2.83 -26.94 -1.75
CA LYS A 396 -1.80 -27.79 -2.36
C LYS A 396 -0.96 -27.02 -3.38
N ILE A 397 -1.60 -26.23 -4.25
CA ILE A 397 -0.89 -25.36 -5.19
C ILE A 397 0.02 -24.37 -4.46
N LEU A 398 -0.48 -23.71 -3.40
CA LEU A 398 0.31 -22.78 -2.59
C LEU A 398 1.52 -23.46 -1.93
N GLN A 399 1.37 -24.70 -1.46
CA GLN A 399 2.46 -25.48 -0.89
C GLN A 399 3.55 -25.79 -1.92
N GLU A 400 3.15 -26.23 -3.11
CA GLU A 400 4.08 -26.47 -4.23
C GLU A 400 4.82 -25.19 -4.62
N MET A 401 4.11 -24.06 -4.67
CA MET A 401 4.74 -22.75 -4.89
C MET A 401 5.71 -22.38 -3.76
N ALA A 402 5.37 -22.60 -2.50
CA ALA A 402 6.25 -22.29 -1.37
C ALA A 402 7.57 -23.09 -1.44
N ILE A 403 7.50 -24.39 -1.74
CA ILE A 403 8.68 -25.25 -1.89
C ILE A 403 9.59 -24.75 -3.02
N ASN A 404 9.01 -24.29 -4.13
CA ASN A 404 9.75 -23.83 -5.30
C ASN A 404 10.31 -22.40 -5.15
N GLU A 405 9.64 -21.54 -4.37
CA GLU A 405 9.98 -20.12 -4.26
C GLU A 405 10.83 -19.78 -3.02
N THR A 406 10.89 -20.65 -2.01
CA THR A 406 11.67 -20.41 -0.80
C THR A 406 13.09 -20.97 -0.91
N ASN A 407 14.08 -20.16 -0.55
CA ASN A 407 15.49 -20.54 -0.66
C ASN A 407 15.88 -21.69 0.29
N ASP A 408 15.11 -21.93 1.36
CA ASP A 408 15.31 -23.02 2.32
C ASP A 408 14.50 -24.28 1.98
N GLY A 409 13.80 -24.29 0.82
CA GLY A 409 12.93 -25.39 0.40
C GLY A 409 11.77 -25.64 1.37
N ALA A 410 11.41 -24.64 2.16
CA ALA A 410 10.40 -24.77 3.18
C ALA A 410 8.99 -24.56 2.60
N CYS A 411 8.05 -25.39 3.05
CA CYS A 411 6.65 -25.35 2.62
C CYS A 411 5.84 -24.24 3.32
N TYR A 412 6.41 -23.03 3.46
CA TYR A 412 5.73 -21.89 4.08
C TYR A 412 6.23 -20.55 3.59
N PHE A 413 5.33 -19.56 3.54
CA PHE A 413 5.69 -18.18 3.21
C PHE A 413 5.95 -17.35 4.48
N ARG A 414 7.10 -16.68 4.54
CA ARG A 414 7.38 -15.67 5.58
C ARG A 414 6.86 -14.32 5.11
N VAL A 415 5.81 -13.81 5.75
CA VAL A 415 5.12 -12.60 5.29
C VAL A 415 5.07 -11.52 6.37
N LYS A 416 5.12 -10.26 5.94
CA LYS A 416 4.96 -9.06 6.78
C LYS A 416 3.73 -8.27 6.34
N LEU A 417 2.56 -8.91 6.35
CA LEU A 417 1.34 -8.33 5.77
C LEU A 417 0.84 -7.08 6.51
N ILE A 418 1.23 -6.91 7.78
CA ILE A 418 0.79 -5.79 8.62
C ILE A 418 1.94 -4.77 8.66
N PRO A 419 1.68 -3.49 8.29
CA PRO A 419 2.69 -2.43 8.39
C PRO A 419 3.24 -2.29 9.82
N GLU A 420 4.53 -2.00 9.93
CA GLU A 420 5.13 -1.71 11.24
C GLU A 420 4.59 -0.38 11.80
N GLY A 421 4.24 -0.38 13.08
CA GLY A 421 3.60 0.72 13.80
C GLY A 421 2.14 0.42 14.18
N VAL A 422 1.47 -0.47 13.43
CA VAL A 422 0.09 -0.88 13.69
C VAL A 422 -0.03 -1.58 15.04
N GLU A 423 -0.97 -1.14 15.86
CA GLU A 423 -1.17 -1.71 17.20
C GLU A 423 -2.35 -2.70 17.24
N LYS A 424 -3.35 -2.50 16.38
CA LYS A 424 -4.55 -3.35 16.31
C LYS A 424 -4.94 -3.66 14.87
N THR A 425 -5.27 -4.92 14.60
CA THR A 425 -5.81 -5.33 13.30
C THR A 425 -6.58 -6.65 13.35
N GLN A 426 -7.05 -7.12 12.20
CA GLN A 426 -7.72 -8.40 12.04
C GLN A 426 -7.24 -9.17 10.80
N ILE A 427 -7.38 -10.49 10.84
CA ILE A 427 -7.16 -11.38 9.71
C ILE A 427 -8.35 -12.32 9.60
N ILE A 428 -9.04 -12.24 8.47
CA ILE A 428 -10.22 -13.03 8.17
C ILE A 428 -9.82 -14.15 7.21
N ASN A 429 -10.42 -15.33 7.44
CA ASN A 429 -10.16 -16.56 6.71
C ASN A 429 -8.72 -17.05 6.87
N TRP A 430 -8.19 -17.02 8.10
CA TRP A 430 -6.92 -17.68 8.41
C TRP A 430 -7.07 -19.20 8.23
N ILE A 431 -6.11 -19.86 7.57
CA ILE A 431 -6.13 -21.31 7.41
C ILE A 431 -5.55 -21.95 8.68
N PRO A 432 -6.37 -22.64 9.50
CA PRO A 432 -5.83 -23.48 10.56
C PRO A 432 -5.21 -24.75 9.94
N TYR A 433 -4.31 -25.39 10.67
CA TYR A 433 -3.95 -26.77 10.32
C TYR A 433 -5.09 -27.71 10.69
N THR A 434 -5.49 -28.57 9.76
CA THR A 434 -6.44 -29.66 9.99
C THR A 434 -5.84 -30.98 9.55
N SER A 435 -6.08 -32.06 10.30
CA SER A 435 -5.62 -33.43 9.98
C SER A 435 -6.14 -33.94 8.64
N SER A 436 -7.22 -33.34 8.13
CA SER A 436 -7.87 -33.66 6.87
C SER A 436 -7.10 -33.29 5.61
N PHE A 437 -5.96 -32.60 5.74
CA PHE A 437 -5.06 -32.33 4.63
C PHE A 437 -4.07 -33.46 4.36
N ASN A 438 -4.07 -34.52 5.18
CA ASN A 438 -3.33 -35.73 4.88
C ASN A 438 -4.01 -36.48 3.72
N ASP A 439 -3.46 -36.36 2.51
CA ASP A 439 -3.59 -37.44 1.53
C ASP A 439 -2.78 -38.64 2.06
N ASP A 440 -3.34 -39.85 1.98
CA ASP A 440 -2.83 -41.14 2.50
C ASP A 440 -1.45 -41.60 1.96
N THR A 441 -0.69 -40.72 1.31
CA THR A 441 0.66 -41.05 0.85
C THR A 441 1.69 -40.74 1.95
N ALA A 442 2.19 -41.79 2.58
CA ALA A 442 3.13 -41.77 3.71
C ALA A 442 4.42 -40.94 3.52
N ARG A 443 4.71 -40.43 2.31
CA ARG A 443 5.87 -39.59 2.01
C ARG A 443 5.62 -38.07 2.16
N GLN A 444 4.36 -37.62 2.23
CA GLN A 444 4.02 -36.18 2.38
C GLN A 444 3.67 -35.75 3.82
N GLY A 445 3.53 -36.72 4.75
CA GLY A 445 3.06 -36.47 6.12
C GLY A 445 3.93 -35.54 6.99
N HIS A 446 5.18 -35.24 6.59
CA HIS A 446 6.06 -34.33 7.32
C HIS A 446 5.92 -32.85 6.91
N HIS A 447 5.52 -32.54 5.68
CA HIS A 447 5.39 -31.16 5.19
C HIS A 447 4.12 -30.49 5.72
N LEU A 448 3.08 -31.27 6.02
CA LEU A 448 1.77 -30.77 6.42
C LEU A 448 1.73 -30.22 7.85
N LYS A 449 2.66 -30.60 8.74
CA LYS A 449 2.70 -30.12 10.14
C LYS A 449 3.19 -28.66 10.31
N ARG A 450 3.41 -27.93 9.21
CA ARG A 450 3.96 -26.56 9.22
C ARG A 450 2.87 -25.55 8.83
N PRO A 451 2.92 -24.31 9.35
CA PRO A 451 2.04 -23.25 8.87
C PRO A 451 2.30 -22.95 7.40
N MET A 452 1.26 -22.74 6.59
CA MET A 452 1.43 -22.31 5.20
C MET A 452 1.94 -20.86 5.12
N ILE A 453 1.53 -20.02 6.09
CA ILE A 453 1.90 -18.62 6.18
C ILE A 453 2.42 -18.35 7.59
N CYS A 454 3.63 -17.81 7.69
CA CYS A 454 4.24 -17.31 8.90
C CYS A 454 4.13 -15.77 8.89
N LEU A 455 3.18 -15.25 9.65
CA LEU A 455 2.96 -13.82 9.82
C LEU A 455 3.91 -13.27 10.88
N LYS A 456 4.71 -12.27 10.50
CA LYS A 456 5.58 -11.54 11.41
C LYS A 456 5.18 -10.07 11.53
N ASN A 457 5.09 -9.58 12.76
CA ASN A 457 4.97 -8.15 13.05
C ASN A 457 5.40 -7.88 14.51
N ASN A 458 6.23 -6.85 14.72
CA ASN A 458 6.78 -6.54 16.04
C ASN A 458 6.02 -5.45 16.79
N SER A 459 5.08 -4.75 16.15
CA SER A 459 4.37 -3.59 16.73
C SER A 459 2.95 -3.92 17.21
N LEU A 460 2.38 -5.01 16.72
CA LEU A 460 1.01 -5.41 16.97
C LEU A 460 0.79 -5.82 18.44
N LYS A 461 -0.25 -5.26 19.05
CA LYS A 461 -0.66 -5.53 20.44
C LYS A 461 -1.97 -6.30 20.52
N SER A 462 -2.87 -6.14 19.55
CA SER A 462 -4.16 -6.84 19.51
C SER A 462 -4.47 -7.36 18.10
N LEU A 463 -4.84 -8.63 18.00
CA LEU A 463 -5.16 -9.30 16.75
C LEU A 463 -6.51 -10.01 16.86
N THR A 464 -7.41 -9.73 15.93
CA THR A 464 -8.60 -10.56 15.70
C THR A 464 -8.35 -11.54 14.57
N ILE A 465 -8.57 -12.82 14.79
CA ILE A 465 -8.50 -13.85 13.74
C ILE A 465 -9.87 -14.46 13.51
N LYS A 466 -10.25 -14.64 12.24
CA LYS A 466 -11.36 -15.51 11.86
C LYS A 466 -10.83 -16.68 11.06
N THR A 467 -10.97 -17.90 11.59
CA THR A 467 -10.40 -19.10 10.95
C THR A 467 -11.38 -19.71 9.96
N ILE A 468 -10.87 -20.36 8.92
CA ILE A 468 -11.70 -21.17 8.03
C ILE A 468 -11.95 -22.52 8.69
N ARG A 469 -13.22 -22.93 8.79
CA ARG A 469 -13.60 -24.27 9.23
C ARG A 469 -13.74 -25.19 8.02
N ILE A 470 -12.94 -26.24 7.97
CA ILE A 470 -12.88 -27.17 6.84
C ILE A 470 -13.76 -28.39 7.10
N GLU A 471 -13.80 -28.87 8.35
CA GLU A 471 -14.59 -30.01 8.76
C GLU A 471 -15.37 -29.69 10.05
N LYS A 472 -16.53 -30.31 10.21
CA LYS A 472 -17.29 -30.26 11.46
C LYS A 472 -16.53 -31.00 12.56
N CYS A 473 -16.52 -30.46 13.77
CA CYS A 473 -15.87 -31.05 14.96
C CYS A 473 -14.36 -31.39 14.81
N SER A 474 -13.66 -30.84 13.82
CA SER A 474 -12.20 -31.00 13.71
C SER A 474 -11.46 -30.09 14.70
N PRO A 475 -10.29 -30.53 15.23
CA PRO A 475 -9.43 -29.65 16.01
C PRO A 475 -8.92 -28.50 15.14
N ILE A 476 -8.96 -27.28 15.69
CA ILE A 476 -8.46 -26.05 15.08
C ILE A 476 -7.08 -25.79 15.66
N ARG A 477 -6.04 -26.02 14.86
CA ARG A 477 -4.67 -25.70 15.27
C ARG A 477 -4.26 -24.31 14.80
N ILE A 478 -4.07 -23.43 15.77
CA ILE A 478 -3.58 -22.06 15.56
C ILE A 478 -2.06 -22.10 15.47
N GLN A 479 -1.53 -21.61 14.35
CA GLN A 479 -0.10 -21.63 14.04
C GLN A 479 0.29 -20.52 13.07
N GLY A 480 1.59 -20.19 13.03
CA GLY A 480 2.17 -19.25 12.08
C GLY A 480 2.21 -17.80 12.56
N PHE A 481 2.00 -17.54 13.85
CA PHE A 481 2.02 -16.18 14.40
C PHE A 481 3.32 -15.87 15.13
N TYR A 482 4.15 -15.00 14.54
CA TYR A 482 5.39 -14.50 15.13
C TYR A 482 5.19 -13.03 15.55
N LEU A 483 4.52 -12.85 16.68
CA LEU A 483 4.00 -11.57 17.15
C LEU A 483 4.46 -11.32 18.59
N PRO A 484 5.76 -10.98 18.80
CA PRO A 484 6.37 -10.98 20.12
C PRO A 484 5.71 -10.02 21.12
N ASN A 485 5.09 -8.94 20.65
CA ASN A 485 4.46 -7.91 21.48
C ASN A 485 2.91 -8.00 21.51
N LEU A 486 2.34 -9.07 20.97
CA LEU A 486 0.89 -9.28 21.01
C LEU A 486 0.44 -9.54 22.44
N LYS A 487 -0.50 -8.72 22.92
CA LYS A 487 -1.09 -8.81 24.25
C LYS A 487 -2.44 -9.51 24.27
N GLU A 488 -3.23 -9.30 23.21
CA GLU A 488 -4.59 -9.82 23.11
C GLU A 488 -4.81 -10.52 21.77
N LEU A 489 -5.33 -11.74 21.83
CA LEU A 489 -5.78 -12.49 20.67
C LEU A 489 -7.30 -12.74 20.77
N PHE A 490 -8.04 -12.29 19.78
CA PHE A 490 -9.48 -12.52 19.66
C PHE A 490 -9.75 -13.54 18.55
N ILE A 491 -10.42 -14.64 18.88
CA ILE A 491 -10.78 -15.71 17.94
C ILE A 491 -12.27 -15.59 17.59
N ASN A 492 -12.54 -15.20 16.36
CA ASN A 492 -13.89 -15.13 15.79
C ASN A 492 -14.13 -16.33 14.88
N ASN A 493 -14.84 -17.34 15.36
CA ASN A 493 -15.13 -18.53 14.57
C ASN A 493 -16.59 -18.60 14.11
N SER A 494 -17.29 -17.45 14.07
CA SER A 494 -18.65 -17.36 13.51
C SER A 494 -18.71 -18.08 12.16
N ILE A 495 -19.62 -19.04 12.05
CA ILE A 495 -19.81 -19.82 10.83
C ILE A 495 -20.16 -18.83 9.71
N CYS A 496 -19.55 -18.99 8.53
CA CYS A 496 -19.96 -18.23 7.36
C CYS A 496 -21.42 -18.55 7.08
N GLU A 497 -22.30 -17.54 7.12
CA GLU A 497 -23.71 -17.66 6.76
C GLU A 497 -23.86 -18.06 5.28
N THR A 498 -23.65 -19.33 4.99
CA THR A 498 -24.01 -19.94 3.71
C THR A 498 -25.26 -20.77 3.93
N THR A 499 -26.39 -20.19 3.50
CA THR A 499 -27.73 -20.78 3.33
C THR A 499 -28.48 -21.23 4.59
N GLN A 500 -29.80 -21.02 4.56
CA GLN A 500 -30.79 -21.20 5.65
C GLN A 500 -30.92 -22.61 6.24
N GLU A 501 -30.09 -23.58 5.83
CA GLU A 501 -30.16 -24.98 6.27
C GLU A 501 -29.22 -25.32 7.45
N GLN A 502 -28.41 -24.38 7.95
CA GLN A 502 -27.54 -24.63 9.11
C GLN A 502 -28.17 -24.36 10.49
N LYS A 503 -29.51 -24.31 10.59
CA LYS A 503 -30.23 -24.20 11.88
C LYS A 503 -30.24 -25.50 12.71
N GLN A 504 -29.51 -26.55 12.29
CA GLN A 504 -29.58 -27.89 12.91
C GLN A 504 -28.26 -28.42 13.49
N ALA A 505 -27.24 -27.58 13.73
CA ALA A 505 -26.02 -28.00 14.43
C ALA A 505 -25.89 -27.28 15.79
N ILE A 506 -26.85 -27.53 16.67
CA ILE A 506 -26.78 -27.14 18.08
C ILE A 506 -25.92 -28.22 18.77
N ASN A 507 -24.76 -27.84 19.34
CA ASN A 507 -23.82 -28.65 20.15
C ASN A 507 -22.59 -29.30 19.50
N ASP A 508 -22.03 -28.75 18.41
CA ASP A 508 -20.69 -29.19 17.97
C ASP A 508 -19.61 -28.65 18.93
N MET A 509 -18.74 -29.52 19.45
CA MET A 509 -17.54 -29.12 20.22
C MET A 509 -16.30 -29.16 19.34
N SER A 510 -15.56 -28.07 19.26
CA SER A 510 -14.29 -28.01 18.52
C SER A 510 -13.13 -27.69 19.46
N CYS A 511 -12.10 -28.54 19.44
CA CYS A 511 -10.88 -28.29 20.21
C CYS A 511 -10.04 -27.19 19.54
N ILE A 512 -9.52 -26.25 20.32
CA ILE A 512 -8.53 -25.27 19.86
C ILE A 512 -7.18 -25.60 20.49
N GLU A 513 -6.15 -25.71 19.65
CA GLU A 513 -4.78 -25.97 20.07
C GLU A 513 -3.83 -24.93 19.48
N PHE A 514 -2.90 -24.44 20.27
CA PHE A 514 -1.74 -23.69 19.80
C PHE A 514 -0.59 -24.65 19.51
N THR A 515 0.27 -24.31 18.57
CA THR A 515 1.47 -25.11 18.26
C THR A 515 2.74 -24.32 18.56
N SER A 516 3.88 -25.02 18.54
CA SER A 516 5.22 -24.44 18.65
C SER A 516 5.62 -23.55 17.47
N TRP A 517 4.77 -23.43 16.44
CA TRP A 517 4.97 -22.51 15.31
C TRP A 517 4.37 -21.12 15.59
N ASN A 518 4.27 -20.75 16.87
CA ASN A 518 3.87 -19.44 17.32
C ASN A 518 4.94 -18.86 18.25
N GLU A 519 5.12 -17.55 18.18
CA GLU A 519 5.92 -16.75 19.11
C GLU A 519 5.01 -15.65 19.66
N LEU A 520 4.34 -15.97 20.78
CA LEU A 520 3.35 -15.13 21.46
C LEU A 520 3.67 -14.92 22.95
N PRO A 521 4.92 -14.56 23.31
CA PRO A 521 5.35 -14.51 24.71
C PRO A 521 4.61 -13.47 25.55
N GLN A 522 4.11 -12.38 24.96
CA GLN A 522 3.42 -11.30 25.69
C GLN A 522 1.89 -11.45 25.69
N CYS A 523 1.35 -12.57 25.18
CA CYS A 523 -0.09 -12.74 25.08
C CYS A 523 -0.69 -12.99 26.47
N GLU A 524 -1.37 -11.99 27.00
CA GLU A 524 -1.97 -11.97 28.33
C GLU A 524 -3.44 -12.39 28.30
N LYS A 525 -4.13 -12.18 27.16
CA LYS A 525 -5.57 -12.34 27.06
C LYS A 525 -6.01 -13.04 25.76
N LEU A 526 -6.84 -14.06 25.92
CA LEU A 526 -7.54 -14.75 24.84
C LEU A 526 -9.04 -14.46 24.94
N THR A 527 -9.69 -14.13 23.83
CA THR A 527 -11.12 -13.80 23.83
C THR A 527 -11.81 -14.43 22.61
N PHE A 528 -13.10 -14.71 22.74
CA PHE A 528 -13.90 -15.39 21.73
C PHE A 528 -15.14 -14.56 21.39
N ALA A 529 -15.61 -14.66 20.15
CA ALA A 529 -16.92 -14.16 19.79
C ALA A 529 -17.98 -15.11 20.38
N GLN A 530 -18.77 -14.64 21.35
CA GLN A 530 -19.93 -15.38 21.87
C GLN A 530 -21.17 -14.98 21.05
N MET A 531 -21.76 -15.94 20.33
CA MET A 531 -23.09 -15.84 19.73
C MET A 531 -24.00 -16.85 20.42
N GLU A 532 -25.29 -16.52 20.60
CA GLU A 532 -26.27 -17.36 21.33
C GLU A 532 -26.47 -18.78 20.75
N ASN A 533 -25.94 -19.08 19.55
CA ASN A 533 -26.15 -20.34 18.83
C ASN A 533 -24.85 -21.00 18.30
N ASP A 534 -23.66 -20.59 18.75
CA ASP A 534 -22.38 -21.10 18.21
C ASP A 534 -21.85 -22.36 18.92
N SER A 535 -20.91 -23.05 18.25
CA SER A 535 -20.19 -24.23 18.73
C SER A 535 -19.40 -23.95 20.02
N ASN A 536 -19.43 -24.88 20.99
CA ASN A 536 -18.60 -24.77 22.20
C ASN A 536 -17.11 -25.03 21.86
N TYR A 537 -16.20 -24.22 22.39
CA TYR A 537 -14.77 -24.44 22.20
C TYR A 537 -14.15 -25.13 23.40
N VAL A 538 -13.37 -26.18 23.16
CA VAL A 538 -12.62 -26.88 24.20
C VAL A 538 -11.14 -26.53 24.08
N LEU A 539 -10.55 -26.01 25.16
CA LEU A 539 -9.14 -25.67 25.21
C LEU A 539 -8.44 -26.47 26.29
N ASN A 540 -7.30 -27.09 25.95
CA ASN A 540 -6.45 -27.79 26.91
C ASN A 540 -5.54 -26.78 27.64
N ILE A 541 -5.64 -26.73 28.97
CA ILE A 541 -4.87 -25.79 29.79
C ILE A 541 -3.36 -26.03 29.68
N GLY A 542 -2.92 -27.29 29.58
CA GLY A 542 -1.51 -27.63 29.37
C GLY A 542 -0.97 -27.03 28.07
N ASN A 543 -1.71 -27.19 26.97
CA ASN A 543 -1.36 -26.60 25.68
C ASN A 543 -1.29 -25.06 25.73
N LEU A 544 -2.22 -24.43 26.45
CA LEU A 544 -2.20 -22.98 26.65
C LEU A 544 -0.98 -22.54 27.46
N ARG A 545 -0.61 -23.25 28.54
CA ARG A 545 0.59 -22.93 29.35
C ARG A 545 1.88 -23.08 28.55
N ASP A 546 1.97 -24.11 27.70
CA ASP A 546 3.16 -24.40 26.90
C ASP A 546 3.41 -23.36 25.79
N HIS A 547 2.35 -22.76 25.24
CA HIS A 547 2.44 -21.89 24.06
C HIS A 547 2.04 -20.43 24.31
N LEU A 548 1.35 -20.14 25.41
CA LEU A 548 0.94 -18.80 25.86
C LEU A 548 1.30 -18.64 27.35
N PRO A 549 2.61 -18.57 27.68
CA PRO A 549 3.07 -18.70 29.07
C PRO A 549 2.59 -17.58 30.00
N ASN A 550 2.23 -16.42 29.46
CA ASN A 550 1.76 -15.25 30.22
C ASN A 550 0.23 -15.07 30.20
N LEU A 551 -0.52 -16.08 29.73
CA LEU A 551 -1.97 -16.01 29.62
C LEU A 551 -2.64 -15.96 31.01
N SER A 552 -3.47 -14.94 31.23
CA SER A 552 -4.35 -14.87 32.39
C SER A 552 -5.61 -15.70 32.15
N PHE A 553 -5.66 -16.91 32.73
CA PHE A 553 -6.81 -17.80 32.59
C PHE A 553 -8.11 -17.19 33.13
N ARG A 554 -8.04 -16.49 34.27
CA ARG A 554 -9.21 -15.84 34.88
C ARG A 554 -9.77 -14.71 34.02
N GLU A 555 -8.91 -13.92 33.38
CA GLU A 555 -9.35 -12.82 32.52
C GLU A 555 -9.80 -13.31 31.15
N SER A 556 -9.26 -14.42 30.67
CA SER A 556 -9.57 -14.99 29.35
C SER A 556 -10.83 -15.86 29.36
N PHE A 557 -11.15 -16.50 30.48
CA PHE A 557 -12.18 -17.53 30.55
C PHE A 557 -13.08 -17.39 31.78
N PRO A 558 -14.36 -16.98 31.59
CA PRO A 558 -15.32 -16.90 32.69
C PRO A 558 -15.60 -18.26 33.37
N THR A 559 -15.43 -19.37 32.64
CA THR A 559 -15.65 -20.74 33.11
C THR A 559 -14.43 -21.37 33.78
N PHE A 560 -13.33 -20.62 33.94
CA PHE A 560 -12.15 -21.07 34.65
C PHE A 560 -12.30 -20.88 36.16
N PHE A 561 -12.21 -21.98 36.91
CA PHE A 561 -12.34 -22.01 38.37
C PHE A 561 -10.97 -22.10 39.04
N ASP A 562 -10.14 -23.09 38.66
CA ASP A 562 -8.84 -23.33 39.28
C ASP A 562 -7.83 -24.08 38.38
N GLU A 563 -6.59 -24.17 38.85
CA GLU A 563 -5.48 -24.78 38.12
C GLU A 563 -5.52 -26.32 37.99
N ARG A 564 -6.43 -26.99 38.70
CA ARG A 564 -6.61 -28.44 38.59
C ARG A 564 -7.44 -28.80 37.36
N GLN A 565 -8.17 -27.83 36.80
CA GLN A 565 -8.87 -28.02 35.55
C GLN A 565 -7.89 -28.39 34.43
N LYS A 566 -8.26 -29.40 33.64
CA LYS A 566 -7.47 -29.82 32.47
C LYS A 566 -7.94 -29.12 31.20
N PHE A 567 -9.21 -28.74 31.16
CA PHE A 567 -9.86 -28.14 30.01
C PHE A 567 -10.73 -26.96 30.43
N VAL A 568 -10.85 -26.00 29.53
CA VAL A 568 -11.82 -24.90 29.61
C VAL A 568 -12.77 -25.02 28.44
N VAL A 569 -14.06 -24.79 28.69
CA VAL A 569 -15.08 -24.71 27.65
C VAL A 569 -15.56 -23.27 27.55
N VAL A 570 -15.58 -22.70 26.34
CA VAL A 570 -15.92 -21.29 26.07
C VAL A 570 -17.04 -21.19 25.06
#